data_AF-A0A5C8BFQ1-F1
#
_entry.id   AF-A0A5C8BFQ1-F1
#
_cell.length_a   1.000
_cell.length_b   1.000
_cell.length_c   1.000
_cell.angle_alpha   90.00
_cell.angle_beta   90.00
_cell.angle_gamma   90.00
#
_symmetry.space_group_name_H-M   'P 1'
#
loop_
_entity.id
_entity.type
_entity.pdbx_description
1 polymer ?
#
loop_
_entity_poly.entity_id
_entity_poly.type
_entity_poly.pdbx_seq_one_letter_code
_entity_poly.pdbx_strand_id
1 'polypeptide(L)'
;MNILSQTNHNVACWLEKVDPYYTQRIILRKGLYLAVWLTAFNWLAQPDVFNAYALSALLLAPFYENPSLNTYKQKDLALVSAFVISGIGCVIFYLLYPFKFTLLFFSLAYLSGLFFFCDHFYPKFKPFILQTIVFSALNMTIKPAASLQVALDMFFCVMLSLMVTFTGYKLHPNLYPKVWHRAFAHYLAAVSEEIGHAINKFDTHNFIKGASHLNALRAYRRLLPRKLLLNIMKTTVGIRNVQFAINHIYLKDKDEQFWYKFQKEIDAFRLAVIAKQEIAMPFVDANETEPTQAYVVKYLCRSIINWNKICRKI
;
A
#
# COMPACT_ATOMS: atom_id res chain seq x y z
N MET A 1 -21.76 24.46 -20.19
CA MET A 1 -20.96 23.53 -19.36
C MET A 1 -19.74 24.27 -18.84
N ASN A 2 -19.49 24.25 -17.54
CA ASN A 2 -18.53 25.13 -16.88
C ASN A 2 -17.09 24.63 -17.12
N ILE A 3 -16.15 25.45 -17.58
CA ILE A 3 -14.77 25.02 -17.89
C ILE A 3 -14.13 24.30 -16.67
N LEU A 4 -14.43 24.80 -15.46
CA LEU A 4 -14.06 24.20 -14.18
C LEU A 4 -14.62 22.77 -13.96
N SER A 5 -15.83 22.49 -14.44
CA SER A 5 -16.43 21.14 -14.35
C SER A 5 -15.73 20.15 -15.28
N GLN A 6 -15.31 20.60 -16.45
CA GLN A 6 -14.64 19.77 -17.44
C GLN A 6 -13.18 19.49 -17.05
N THR A 7 -12.47 20.49 -16.54
CA THR A 7 -11.12 20.30 -15.98
C THR A 7 -11.15 19.38 -14.77
N ASN A 8 -12.09 19.54 -13.85
CA ASN A 8 -12.26 18.64 -12.71
C ASN A 8 -12.53 17.20 -13.13
N HIS A 9 -13.37 17.00 -14.16
CA HIS A 9 -13.63 15.66 -14.69
C HIS A 9 -12.38 15.04 -15.33
N ASN A 10 -11.64 15.80 -16.15
CA ASN A 10 -10.41 15.34 -16.79
C ASN A 10 -9.33 14.97 -15.77
N VAL A 11 -9.16 15.79 -14.74
CA VAL A 11 -8.23 15.52 -13.64
C VAL A 11 -8.65 14.30 -12.84
N ALA A 12 -9.95 14.14 -12.56
CA ALA A 12 -10.47 12.95 -11.88
C ALA A 12 -10.20 11.68 -12.71
N CYS A 13 -10.50 11.69 -14.00
CA CYS A 13 -10.24 10.57 -14.90
C CYS A 13 -8.74 10.25 -14.99
N TRP A 14 -7.88 11.27 -15.09
CA TRP A 14 -6.44 11.08 -15.07
C TRP A 14 -5.94 10.47 -13.75
N LEU A 15 -6.44 10.95 -12.62
CA LEU A 15 -6.11 10.42 -11.29
C LEU A 15 -6.56 8.97 -11.08
N GLU A 16 -7.70 8.57 -11.64
CA GLU A 16 -8.15 7.17 -11.60
C GLU A 16 -7.32 6.27 -12.53
N LYS A 17 -6.72 6.82 -13.59
CA LYS A 17 -5.77 6.09 -14.46
C LYS A 17 -4.41 5.89 -13.79
N VAL A 18 -3.88 6.91 -13.11
CA VAL A 18 -2.53 6.88 -12.53
C VAL A 18 -2.49 6.23 -11.14
N ASP A 19 -3.50 6.47 -10.31
CA ASP A 19 -3.61 5.90 -8.96
C ASP A 19 -5.01 5.30 -8.72
N PRO A 20 -5.32 4.16 -9.38
CA PRO A 20 -6.65 3.54 -9.30
C PRO A 20 -7.02 3.15 -7.86
N TYR A 21 -6.02 2.79 -7.05
CA TYR A 21 -6.23 2.31 -5.68
C TYR A 21 -6.10 3.39 -4.61
N TYR A 22 -5.85 4.65 -4.95
CA TYR A 22 -5.70 5.74 -3.98
C TYR A 22 -4.43 5.64 -3.09
N THR A 23 -3.42 4.88 -3.53
CA THR A 23 -2.18 4.64 -2.77
C THR A 23 -1.31 5.90 -2.71
N GLN A 24 -1.04 6.52 -3.86
CA GLN A 24 -0.23 7.74 -3.93
C GLN A 24 -0.92 8.90 -3.22
N ARG A 25 -2.25 8.99 -3.30
CA ARG A 25 -3.04 10.01 -2.58
C ARG A 25 -2.94 9.85 -1.06
N ILE A 26 -2.85 8.62 -0.54
CA ILE A 26 -2.59 8.38 0.89
C ILE A 26 -1.18 8.79 1.27
N ILE A 27 -0.17 8.45 0.46
CA ILE A 27 1.23 8.84 0.70
C ILE A 27 1.34 10.35 0.77
N LEU A 28 0.76 11.07 -0.20
CA LEU A 28 0.73 12.54 -0.22
C LEU A 28 0.06 13.11 1.02
N ARG A 29 -1.14 12.62 1.38
CA ARG A 29 -1.87 13.09 2.56
C ARG A 29 -1.06 12.89 3.84
N LYS A 30 -0.43 11.72 3.99
CA LYS A 30 0.43 11.42 5.14
C LYS A 30 1.68 12.29 5.15
N GLY A 31 2.29 12.54 4.00
CA GLY A 31 3.43 13.43 3.85
C GLY A 31 3.10 14.87 4.26
N LEU A 32 1.97 15.40 3.81
CA LEU A 32 1.49 16.73 4.22
C LEU A 32 1.17 16.78 5.72
N TYR A 33 0.50 15.76 6.25
CA TYR A 33 0.23 15.65 7.68
C TYR A 33 1.52 15.65 8.50
N LEU A 34 2.51 14.85 8.07
CA LEU A 34 3.83 14.79 8.71
C LEU A 34 4.55 16.13 8.63
N ALA A 35 4.50 16.82 7.48
CA ALA A 35 5.13 18.13 7.31
C ALA A 35 4.60 19.15 8.32
N VAL A 36 3.28 19.20 8.54
CA VAL A 36 2.67 20.08 9.55
C VAL A 36 3.21 19.77 10.95
N TRP A 37 3.29 18.49 11.32
CA TRP A 37 3.86 18.09 12.61
C TRP A 37 5.33 18.47 12.75
N LEU A 38 6.14 18.25 11.70
CA LEU A 38 7.54 18.64 11.70
C LEU A 38 7.71 20.15 11.85
N THR A 39 6.89 20.96 11.16
CA THR A 39 6.92 22.42 11.31
C THR A 39 6.54 22.84 12.73
N ALA A 40 5.50 22.25 13.31
CA ALA A 40 5.07 22.56 14.67
C ALA A 40 6.16 22.23 15.71
N PHE A 41 6.76 21.04 15.61
CA PHE A 41 7.84 20.64 16.52
C PHE A 41 9.14 21.41 16.27
N ASN A 42 9.42 21.84 15.05
CA ASN A 42 10.55 22.71 14.75
C ASN A 42 10.43 24.06 15.50
N TRP A 43 9.24 24.66 15.56
CA TRP A 43 9.02 25.91 16.29
C TRP A 43 9.18 25.75 17.81
N LEU A 44 8.85 24.58 18.36
CA LEU A 44 8.94 24.30 19.79
C LEU A 44 10.36 23.90 20.23
N ALA A 45 10.97 22.97 19.51
CA ALA A 45 12.22 22.34 19.91
C ALA A 45 13.46 23.06 19.35
N GLN A 46 13.31 23.84 18.27
CA GLN A 46 14.38 24.61 17.62
C GLN A 46 15.68 23.79 17.44
N PRO A 47 15.65 22.71 16.62
CA PRO A 47 16.77 21.78 16.51
C PRO A 47 18.05 22.47 16.03
N ASP A 48 19.15 22.25 16.75
CA ASP A 48 20.46 22.87 16.48
C ASP A 48 20.98 22.58 15.07
N VAL A 49 20.68 21.38 14.55
CA VAL A 49 21.00 20.98 13.19
C VAL A 49 19.72 20.71 12.40
N PHE A 50 19.11 21.78 11.89
CA PHE A 50 17.86 21.72 11.13
C PHE A 50 17.87 20.69 10.00
N ASN A 51 18.97 20.58 9.24
CA ASN A 51 19.09 19.62 8.15
C ASN A 51 18.99 18.17 8.63
N ALA A 52 19.62 17.83 9.76
CA ALA A 52 19.54 16.50 10.37
C ALA A 52 18.11 16.18 10.84
N TYR A 53 17.36 17.19 11.27
CA TYR A 53 15.96 17.05 11.65
C TYR A 53 15.01 16.90 10.45
N ALA A 54 15.03 17.83 9.50
CA ALA A 54 14.06 17.88 8.41
C ALA A 54 14.32 16.82 7.33
N LEU A 55 15.59 16.62 6.93
CA LEU A 55 15.93 15.70 5.84
C LEU A 55 15.78 14.23 6.25
N SER A 56 15.94 13.91 7.54
CA SER A 56 15.73 12.54 8.03
C SER A 56 14.29 12.12 7.85
N ALA A 57 13.32 12.97 8.22
CA ALA A 57 11.93 12.70 7.95
C ALA A 57 11.63 12.61 6.45
N LEU A 58 12.14 13.55 5.64
CA LEU A 58 11.89 13.55 4.20
C LEU A 58 12.37 12.27 3.51
N LEU A 59 13.56 11.79 3.86
CA LEU A 59 14.19 10.66 3.18
C LEU A 59 13.86 9.31 3.82
N LEU A 60 13.61 9.24 5.13
CA LEU A 60 13.44 7.96 5.82
C LEU A 60 11.96 7.63 6.10
N ALA A 61 11.08 8.62 6.25
CA ALA A 61 9.65 8.37 6.44
C ALA A 61 8.98 7.56 5.30
N PRO A 62 9.37 7.72 4.00
CA PRO A 62 8.83 6.91 2.90
C PRO A 62 8.97 5.39 3.09
N PHE A 63 9.91 4.92 3.92
CA PHE A 63 10.08 3.49 4.20
C PHE A 63 8.80 2.90 4.79
N TYR A 64 8.07 3.69 5.60
CA TYR A 64 6.83 3.29 6.21
C TYR A 64 5.76 2.90 5.18
N GLU A 65 5.76 3.53 4.00
CA GLU A 65 4.76 3.32 2.96
C GLU A 65 5.15 2.26 1.93
N ASN A 66 6.25 1.53 2.14
CA ASN A 66 6.63 0.46 1.21
C ASN A 66 5.53 -0.61 1.10
N PRO A 67 5.10 -0.98 -0.12
CA PRO A 67 4.09 -2.02 -0.33
C PRO A 67 4.53 -3.44 0.07
N SER A 68 5.83 -3.69 0.22
CA SER A 68 6.36 -4.98 0.70
C SER A 68 6.16 -5.20 2.22
N LEU A 69 5.94 -4.12 2.97
CA LEU A 69 5.71 -4.12 4.41
C LEU A 69 4.22 -4.24 4.70
N ASN A 70 3.77 -5.47 4.93
CA ASN A 70 2.35 -5.80 4.95
C ASN A 70 1.71 -5.69 6.35
N THR A 71 2.47 -5.40 7.40
CA THR A 71 1.94 -5.27 8.77
C THR A 71 2.45 -3.99 9.42
N TYR A 72 1.67 -3.42 10.33
CA TYR A 72 2.11 -2.27 11.13
C TYR A 72 3.42 -2.55 11.88
N LYS A 73 3.58 -3.75 12.46
CA LYS A 73 4.84 -4.16 13.12
C LYS A 73 6.05 -4.09 12.17
N GLN A 74 5.89 -4.52 10.91
CA GLN A 74 6.97 -4.44 9.91
C GLN A 74 7.25 -2.99 9.50
N LYS A 75 6.20 -2.17 9.32
CA LYS A 75 6.33 -0.74 8.98
C LYS A 75 7.02 0.04 10.10
N ASP A 76 6.62 -0.18 11.34
CA ASP A 76 7.19 0.46 12.53
C ASP A 76 8.65 0.06 12.72
N LEU A 77 8.97 -1.24 12.61
CA LEU A 77 10.33 -1.75 12.73
C LEU A 77 11.24 -1.15 11.66
N ALA A 78 10.80 -1.16 10.39
CA ALA A 78 11.58 -0.62 9.28
C ALA A 78 11.82 0.88 9.42
N LEU A 79 10.83 1.64 9.90
CA LEU A 79 10.99 3.07 10.16
C LEU A 79 12.03 3.31 11.25
N VAL A 80 11.88 2.69 12.43
CA VAL A 80 12.80 2.88 13.54
C VAL A 80 14.21 2.44 13.17
N SER A 81 14.38 1.27 12.53
CA SER A 81 15.69 0.79 12.12
C SER A 81 16.35 1.72 11.11
N ALA A 82 15.58 2.27 10.15
CA ALA A 82 16.09 3.21 9.17
C ALA A 82 16.65 4.46 9.83
N PHE A 83 15.92 5.08 10.75
CA PHE A 83 16.38 6.27 11.46
C PHE A 83 17.57 5.99 12.38
N VAL A 84 17.59 4.87 13.10
CA VAL A 84 18.70 4.53 14.00
C VAL A 84 19.98 4.28 13.21
N ILE A 85 19.92 3.42 12.18
CA ILE A 85 21.07 3.10 11.33
C ILE A 85 21.56 4.38 10.64
N SER A 86 20.65 5.16 10.06
CA SER A 86 20.97 6.42 9.40
C SER A 86 21.52 7.48 10.35
N GLY A 87 21.06 7.53 11.60
CA GLY A 87 21.56 8.44 12.62
C GLY A 87 22.98 8.09 13.05
N ILE A 88 23.26 6.80 13.30
CA ILE A 88 24.61 6.30 13.56
C ILE A 88 25.53 6.57 12.37
N GLY A 89 25.07 6.25 11.16
CA GLY A 89 25.77 6.56 9.92
C GLY A 89 26.09 8.04 9.79
N CYS A 90 25.11 8.92 10.00
CA CYS A 90 25.27 10.37 9.96
C CYS A 90 26.41 10.86 10.87
N VAL A 91 26.48 10.36 12.10
CA VAL A 91 27.54 10.69 13.05
C VAL A 91 28.91 10.23 12.54
N ILE A 92 29.02 8.97 12.12
CA ILE A 92 30.30 8.39 11.71
C ILE A 92 30.81 9.04 10.42
N PHE A 93 29.94 9.25 9.43
CA PHE A 93 30.29 9.95 8.18
C PHE A 93 30.78 11.37 8.44
N TYR A 94 30.13 12.10 9.36
CA TYR A 94 30.54 13.44 9.74
C TYR A 94 31.90 13.45 10.47
N LEU A 95 32.13 12.55 11.41
CA LEU A 95 33.40 12.47 12.15
C LEU A 95 34.58 12.03 11.25
N LEU A 96 34.33 11.12 10.31
CA LEU A 96 35.34 10.64 9.37
C LEU A 96 35.55 11.60 8.18
N TYR A 97 34.72 12.62 8.01
CA TYR A 97 34.77 13.54 6.87
C TYR A 97 36.15 14.17 6.60
N PRO A 98 36.95 14.58 7.61
CA PRO A 98 38.29 15.11 7.37
C PRO A 98 39.24 14.07 6.74
N PHE A 99 39.02 12.78 7.00
CA PHE A 99 39.89 11.70 6.55
C PHE A 99 39.31 11.02 5.29
N LYS A 100 39.50 11.66 4.13
CA LYS A 100 38.88 11.25 2.86
C LYS A 100 39.11 9.79 2.47
N PHE A 101 40.34 9.30 2.66
CA PHE A 101 40.70 7.93 2.32
C PHE A 101 39.95 6.92 3.21
N THR A 102 39.98 7.09 4.53
CA THR A 102 39.24 6.23 5.47
C THR A 102 37.74 6.33 5.28
N LEU A 103 37.20 7.51 4.96
CA LEU A 103 35.79 7.69 4.64
C LEU A 103 35.36 6.85 3.43
N LEU A 104 36.20 6.75 2.38
CA LEU A 104 35.90 5.94 1.20
C LEU A 104 35.75 4.46 1.57
N PHE A 105 36.72 3.88 2.28
CA PHE A 105 36.66 2.48 2.71
C PHE A 105 35.50 2.24 3.67
N PHE A 106 35.25 3.17 4.59
CA PHE A 106 34.11 3.10 5.48
C PHE A 106 32.79 3.10 4.69
N SER A 107 32.65 3.96 3.68
CA SER A 107 31.43 4.02 2.86
C SER A 107 31.18 2.71 2.11
N LEU A 108 32.23 2.10 1.54
CA LEU A 108 32.15 0.80 0.89
C LEU A 108 31.80 -0.31 1.88
N ALA A 109 32.44 -0.33 3.05
CA ALA A 109 32.17 -1.30 4.11
C ALA A 109 30.75 -1.16 4.67
N TYR A 110 30.29 0.07 4.90
CA TYR A 110 28.94 0.38 5.39
C TYR A 110 27.87 -0.03 4.37
N LEU A 111 28.06 0.28 3.08
CA LEU A 111 27.18 -0.18 2.00
C LEU A 111 27.13 -1.70 1.92
N SER A 112 28.29 -2.35 1.87
CA SER A 112 28.40 -3.80 1.73
C SER A 112 27.82 -4.51 2.95
N GLY A 113 28.16 -4.04 4.16
CA GLY A 113 27.65 -4.56 5.42
C GLY A 113 26.13 -4.46 5.50
N LEU A 114 25.54 -3.30 5.19
CA LEU A 114 24.09 -3.16 5.14
C LEU A 114 23.46 -4.03 4.06
N PHE A 115 24.08 -4.13 2.88
CA PHE A 115 23.61 -4.97 1.78
C PHE A 115 23.52 -6.43 2.16
N PHE A 116 24.62 -7.04 2.60
CA PHE A 116 24.65 -8.46 2.97
C PHE A 116 23.80 -8.75 4.21
N PHE A 117 23.79 -7.85 5.20
CA PHE A 117 22.93 -7.99 6.37
C PHE A 117 21.45 -8.00 6.00
N CYS A 118 21.01 -7.04 5.17
CA CYS A 118 19.62 -6.98 4.73
C CYS A 118 19.28 -8.16 3.83
N ASP A 119 20.17 -8.57 2.93
CA ASP A 119 19.92 -9.71 2.05
C ASP A 119 19.65 -11.00 2.83
N HIS A 120 20.43 -11.22 3.90
CA HIS A 120 20.31 -12.42 4.73
C HIS A 120 19.14 -12.36 5.74
N PHE A 121 18.98 -11.26 6.48
CA PHE A 121 18.02 -11.18 7.59
C PHE A 121 16.72 -10.46 7.25
N TYR A 122 16.77 -9.41 6.40
CA TYR A 122 15.65 -8.51 6.14
C TYR A 122 15.57 -8.09 4.66
N PRO A 123 15.31 -9.04 3.72
CA PRO A 123 15.43 -8.78 2.28
C PRO A 123 14.48 -7.69 1.77
N LYS A 124 13.38 -7.46 2.48
CA LYS A 124 12.42 -6.38 2.20
C LYS A 124 12.99 -4.97 2.40
N PHE A 125 14.08 -4.85 3.16
CA PHE A 125 14.76 -3.58 3.43
C PHE A 125 15.81 -3.23 2.37
N LYS A 126 16.17 -4.20 1.51
CA LYS A 126 17.18 -4.03 0.45
C LYS A 126 16.97 -2.79 -0.46
N PRO A 127 15.74 -2.43 -0.89
CA PRO A 127 15.51 -1.25 -1.72
C PRO A 127 15.90 0.08 -1.05
N PHE A 128 16.13 0.07 0.26
CA PHE A 128 16.28 1.27 1.07
C PHE A 128 17.69 1.55 1.57
N ILE A 129 18.61 0.62 1.30
CA ILE A 129 20.00 0.72 1.74
C ILE A 129 20.65 1.98 1.16
N LEU A 130 20.44 2.23 -0.13
CA LEU A 130 20.97 3.42 -0.78
C LEU A 130 20.47 4.71 -0.12
N GLN A 131 19.19 4.78 0.23
CA GLN A 131 18.60 5.97 0.85
C GLN A 131 19.15 6.21 2.26
N THR A 132 19.41 5.14 3.01
CA THR A 132 20.07 5.18 4.34
C THR A 132 21.48 5.76 4.22
N ILE A 133 22.25 5.35 3.21
CA ILE A 133 23.62 5.82 2.98
C ILE A 133 23.63 7.26 2.50
N VAL A 134 22.77 7.60 1.54
CA VAL A 134 22.63 8.97 1.04
C VAL A 134 22.36 9.90 2.22
N PHE A 135 21.36 9.59 3.05
CA PHE A 135 21.09 10.40 4.23
C PHE A 135 22.30 10.50 5.17
N SER A 136 22.96 9.36 5.45
CA SER A 136 24.14 9.32 6.33
C SER A 136 25.26 10.26 5.85
N ALA A 137 25.41 10.47 4.55
CA ALA A 137 26.43 11.33 3.98
C ALA A 137 26.01 12.82 3.86
N LEU A 138 24.72 13.17 3.93
CA LEU A 138 24.26 14.52 3.59
C LEU A 138 24.78 15.62 4.53
N ASN A 139 24.97 15.30 5.81
CA ASN A 139 25.36 16.28 6.82
C ASN A 139 26.86 16.29 7.12
N MET A 140 27.68 15.54 6.37
CA MET A 140 29.10 15.37 6.68
C MET A 140 29.94 16.65 6.52
N THR A 141 29.43 17.65 5.78
CA THR A 141 30.15 18.90 5.47
C THR A 141 29.89 20.04 6.45
N ILE A 142 29.06 19.82 7.48
CA ILE A 142 28.68 20.84 8.47
C ILE A 142 29.93 21.30 9.26
N LYS A 143 29.96 22.59 9.64
CA LYS A 143 31.04 23.20 10.42
C LYS A 143 30.64 23.41 11.88
N PRO A 144 31.59 23.40 12.85
CA PRO A 144 33.00 22.99 12.71
C PRO A 144 33.11 21.52 12.27
N ALA A 145 34.19 21.12 11.60
CA ALA A 145 34.34 19.74 11.12
C ALA A 145 34.77 18.80 12.25
N ALA A 146 34.21 17.58 12.28
CA ALA A 146 34.54 16.52 13.25
C ALA A 146 34.43 16.95 14.74
N SER A 147 33.51 17.85 15.06
CA SER A 147 33.20 18.21 16.45
C SER A 147 32.26 17.17 17.07
N LEU A 148 32.67 16.60 18.21
CA LEU A 148 31.83 15.63 18.91
C LEU A 148 30.48 16.22 19.34
N GLN A 149 30.46 17.50 19.74
CA GLN A 149 29.22 18.19 20.13
C GLN A 149 28.23 18.22 18.96
N VAL A 150 28.68 18.70 17.79
CA VAL A 150 27.84 18.77 16.58
C VAL A 150 27.38 17.37 16.16
N ALA A 151 28.23 16.36 16.30
CA ALA A 151 27.86 14.98 16.02
C ALA A 151 26.73 14.47 16.94
N LEU A 152 26.80 14.76 18.24
CA LEU A 152 25.74 14.44 19.18
C LEU A 152 24.45 15.19 18.84
N ASP A 153 24.55 16.49 18.56
CA ASP A 153 23.41 17.34 18.19
C ASP A 153 22.72 16.82 16.91
N MET A 154 23.49 16.39 15.91
CA MET A 154 22.97 15.72 14.71
C MET A 154 22.19 14.45 15.08
N PHE A 155 22.76 13.57 15.90
CA PHE A 155 22.09 12.34 16.30
C PHE A 155 20.77 12.63 17.01
N PHE A 156 20.77 13.57 17.97
CA PHE A 156 19.55 13.97 18.67
C PHE A 156 18.51 14.60 17.73
N CYS A 157 18.93 15.41 16.74
CA CYS A 157 18.02 15.94 15.72
C CYS A 157 17.38 14.82 14.88
N VAL A 158 18.14 13.79 14.49
CA VAL A 158 17.59 12.61 13.78
C VAL A 158 16.63 11.83 14.67
N MET A 159 16.96 11.63 15.94
CA MET A 159 16.07 10.93 16.89
C MET A 159 14.80 11.72 17.20
N LEU A 160 14.89 13.04 17.30
CA LEU A 160 13.72 13.92 17.42
C LEU A 160 12.82 13.78 16.18
N SER A 161 13.42 13.79 14.98
CA SER A 161 12.69 13.57 13.74
C SER A 161 12.01 12.20 13.67
N LEU A 162 12.69 11.14 14.14
CA LEU A 162 12.09 9.82 14.32
C LEU A 162 10.88 9.89 15.25
N MET A 163 11.01 10.53 16.41
CA MET A 163 9.93 10.62 17.40
C MET A 163 8.70 11.32 16.82
N VAL A 164 8.89 12.45 16.14
CA VAL A 164 7.81 13.20 15.48
C VAL A 164 7.19 12.38 14.36
N THR A 165 8.02 11.73 13.54
CA THR A 165 7.55 10.89 12.42
C THR A 165 6.74 9.68 12.89
N PHE A 166 7.26 8.97 13.88
CA PHE A 166 6.60 7.82 14.48
C PHE A 166 5.27 8.22 15.10
N THR A 167 5.24 9.30 15.88
CA THR A 167 4.02 9.83 16.50
C THR A 167 3.01 10.27 15.46
N GLY A 168 3.44 11.00 14.43
CA GLY A 168 2.61 11.43 13.31
C GLY A 168 1.95 10.25 12.61
N TYR A 169 2.70 9.18 12.31
CA TYR A 169 2.11 7.99 11.69
C TYR A 169 1.18 7.19 12.60
N LYS A 170 1.43 7.18 13.92
CA LYS A 170 0.53 6.53 14.89
C LYS A 170 -0.79 7.28 15.07
N LEU A 171 -0.77 8.61 15.04
CA LEU A 171 -1.96 9.44 15.19
C LEU A 171 -2.75 9.57 13.88
N HIS A 172 -2.10 9.40 12.73
CA HIS A 172 -2.78 9.50 11.44
C HIS A 172 -3.84 8.40 11.26
N PRO A 173 -5.06 8.71 10.79
CA PRO A 173 -6.11 7.73 10.62
C PRO A 173 -5.73 6.62 9.62
N ASN A 174 -6.19 5.39 9.86
CA ASN A 174 -5.96 4.29 8.95
C ASN A 174 -6.79 4.45 7.67
N LEU A 175 -6.15 4.82 6.57
CA LEU A 175 -6.79 5.00 5.25
C LEU A 175 -6.67 3.78 4.33
N TYR A 176 -5.93 2.73 4.72
CA TYR A 176 -5.78 1.52 3.91
C TYR A 176 -7.10 0.77 3.60
N PRO A 177 -8.18 0.87 4.40
CA PRO A 177 -9.49 0.35 4.00
C PRO A 177 -10.01 0.94 2.68
N LYS A 178 -9.69 2.21 2.37
CA LYS A 178 -10.09 2.83 1.09
C LYS A 178 -9.39 2.16 -0.09
N VAL A 179 -8.11 1.82 0.07
CA VAL A 179 -7.31 1.12 -0.95
C VAL A 179 -7.87 -0.25 -1.22
N TRP A 180 -8.12 -1.02 -0.15
CA TRP A 180 -8.70 -2.35 -0.27
C TRP A 180 -10.09 -2.30 -0.92
N HIS A 181 -10.94 -1.35 -0.50
CA HIS A 181 -12.28 -1.17 -1.05
C HIS A 181 -12.27 -0.92 -2.56
N ARG A 182 -11.44 0.02 -3.03
CA ARG A 182 -11.29 0.31 -4.46
C ARG A 182 -10.71 -0.87 -5.23
N ALA A 183 -9.65 -1.49 -4.70
CA ALA A 183 -9.07 -2.68 -5.31
C ALA A 183 -10.10 -3.81 -5.44
N PHE A 184 -11.04 -3.93 -4.50
CA PHE A 184 -12.08 -4.94 -4.53
C PHE A 184 -13.15 -4.64 -5.59
N ALA A 185 -13.55 -3.38 -5.72
CA ALA A 185 -14.45 -2.95 -6.79
C ALA A 185 -13.84 -3.17 -8.19
N HIS A 186 -12.55 -2.85 -8.38
CA HIS A 186 -11.85 -3.14 -9.63
C HIS A 186 -11.69 -4.65 -9.88
N TYR A 187 -11.47 -5.43 -8.82
CA TYR A 187 -11.41 -6.87 -8.94
C TYR A 187 -12.76 -7.47 -9.40
N LEU A 188 -13.88 -7.02 -8.83
CA LEU A 188 -15.21 -7.42 -9.28
C LEU A 188 -15.47 -7.01 -10.74
N ALA A 189 -15.04 -5.82 -11.14
CA ALA A 189 -15.13 -5.37 -12.54
C ALA A 189 -14.37 -6.31 -13.49
N ALA A 190 -13.15 -6.70 -13.13
CA ALA A 190 -12.36 -7.65 -13.92
C ALA A 190 -13.02 -9.03 -14.01
N VAL A 191 -13.62 -9.53 -12.92
CA VAL A 191 -14.37 -10.80 -12.94
C VAL A 191 -15.61 -10.70 -13.84
N SER A 192 -16.36 -9.58 -13.80
CA SER A 192 -17.49 -9.35 -14.71
C SER A 192 -17.05 -9.32 -16.18
N GLU A 193 -15.94 -8.62 -16.48
CA GLU A 193 -15.34 -8.59 -17.82
C GLU A 193 -14.90 -9.99 -18.28
N GLU A 194 -14.28 -10.80 -17.42
CA GLU A 194 -13.87 -12.17 -17.72
C GLU A 194 -15.07 -13.07 -18.09
N ILE A 195 -16.22 -12.93 -17.41
CA ILE A 195 -17.46 -13.63 -17.78
C ILE A 195 -17.92 -13.17 -19.17
N GLY A 196 -17.93 -11.86 -19.42
CA GLY A 196 -18.31 -11.31 -20.73
C GLY A 196 -17.39 -11.80 -21.86
N HIS A 197 -16.09 -11.92 -21.61
CA HIS A 197 -15.14 -12.48 -22.57
C HIS A 197 -15.38 -13.97 -22.80
N ALA A 198 -15.64 -14.74 -21.74
CA ALA A 198 -15.95 -16.16 -21.84
C ALA A 198 -17.25 -16.41 -22.63
N ILE A 199 -18.31 -15.63 -22.40
CA ILE A 199 -19.57 -15.74 -23.16
C ILE A 199 -19.34 -15.43 -24.65
N ASN A 200 -18.64 -14.33 -24.95
CA ASN A 200 -18.42 -13.88 -26.33
C ASN A 200 -17.29 -14.62 -27.05
N LYS A 201 -16.69 -15.65 -26.43
CA LYS A 201 -15.58 -16.44 -26.98
C LYS A 201 -14.38 -15.58 -27.40
N PHE A 202 -14.13 -14.47 -26.71
CA PHE A 202 -12.94 -13.65 -26.95
C PHE A 202 -11.72 -14.36 -26.33
N ASP A 203 -10.69 -14.63 -27.12
CA ASP A 203 -9.42 -15.25 -26.66
C ASP A 203 -8.60 -14.38 -25.70
N THR A 204 -9.07 -13.16 -25.40
CA THR A 204 -8.38 -12.22 -24.50
C THR A 204 -8.64 -12.56 -23.04
N HIS A 205 -7.87 -13.53 -22.54
CA HIS A 205 -7.83 -13.86 -21.12
C HIS A 205 -7.23 -12.68 -20.34
N ASN A 206 -8.08 -11.78 -19.86
CA ASN A 206 -7.69 -10.65 -19.00
C ASN A 206 -7.33 -11.05 -17.56
N PHE A 207 -6.98 -12.33 -17.34
CA PHE A 207 -6.58 -12.89 -16.05
C PHE A 207 -5.49 -12.07 -15.35
N ILE A 208 -4.57 -11.48 -16.13
CA ILE A 208 -3.50 -10.61 -15.63
C ILE A 208 -4.07 -9.38 -14.91
N LYS A 209 -5.12 -8.76 -15.47
CA LYS A 209 -5.78 -7.58 -14.88
C LYS A 209 -6.44 -7.95 -13.55
N GLY A 210 -7.22 -9.05 -13.51
CA GLY A 210 -7.83 -9.57 -12.28
C GLY A 210 -6.80 -9.93 -11.20
N ALA A 211 -5.71 -10.60 -11.60
CA ALA A 211 -4.61 -10.95 -10.70
C ALA A 211 -3.93 -9.72 -10.08
N SER A 212 -3.77 -8.63 -10.85
CA SER A 212 -3.18 -7.38 -10.35
C SER A 212 -4.02 -6.75 -9.21
N HIS A 213 -5.35 -6.69 -9.39
CA HIS A 213 -6.28 -6.18 -8.37
C HIS A 213 -6.28 -7.08 -7.13
N LEU A 214 -6.25 -8.41 -7.33
CA LEU A 214 -6.17 -9.38 -6.24
C LEU A 214 -4.86 -9.27 -5.45
N ASN A 215 -3.74 -9.00 -6.11
CA ASN A 215 -2.46 -8.79 -5.45
C ASN A 215 -2.48 -7.52 -4.58
N ALA A 216 -3.09 -6.42 -5.08
CA ALA A 216 -3.32 -5.23 -4.28
C ALA A 216 -4.17 -5.54 -3.03
N LEU A 217 -5.28 -6.26 -3.18
CA LEU A 217 -6.11 -6.69 -2.03
C LEU A 217 -5.31 -7.47 -0.98
N ARG A 218 -4.46 -8.39 -1.42
CA ARG A 218 -3.63 -9.23 -0.54
C ARG A 218 -2.58 -8.42 0.21
N ALA A 219 -1.95 -7.45 -0.45
CA ALA A 219 -0.95 -6.58 0.15
C ALA A 219 -1.52 -5.77 1.33
N TYR A 220 -2.70 -5.17 1.16
CA TYR A 220 -3.32 -4.32 2.18
C TYR A 220 -4.13 -5.08 3.24
N ARG A 221 -4.44 -6.36 3.03
CA ARG A 221 -5.29 -7.17 3.94
C ARG A 221 -4.90 -7.09 5.41
N ARG A 222 -3.60 -7.17 5.70
CA ARG A 222 -3.07 -7.19 7.08
C ARG A 222 -2.98 -5.79 7.72
N LEU A 223 -3.29 -4.74 6.96
CA LEU A 223 -3.37 -3.35 7.42
C LEU A 223 -4.82 -2.91 7.74
N LEU A 224 -5.79 -3.80 7.54
CA LEU A 224 -7.20 -3.54 7.78
C LEU A 224 -7.58 -3.72 9.27
N PRO A 225 -8.68 -3.08 9.73
CA PRO A 225 -9.18 -3.27 11.08
C PRO A 225 -9.47 -4.74 11.38
N ARG A 226 -8.93 -5.26 12.49
CA ARG A 226 -9.11 -6.66 12.91
C ARG A 226 -10.57 -7.08 13.00
N LYS A 227 -11.46 -6.16 13.43
CA LYS A 227 -12.92 -6.37 13.53
C LYS A 227 -13.61 -6.72 12.21
N LEU A 228 -13.03 -6.32 11.07
CA LEU A 228 -13.58 -6.55 9.71
C LEU A 228 -12.84 -7.65 8.95
N LEU A 229 -11.63 -8.02 9.39
CA LEU A 229 -10.69 -8.83 8.62
C LEU A 229 -11.25 -10.20 8.20
N LEU A 230 -11.98 -10.87 9.08
CA LEU A 230 -12.58 -12.18 8.77
C LEU A 230 -13.60 -12.08 7.62
N ASN A 231 -14.53 -11.12 7.70
CA ASN A 231 -15.56 -10.94 6.67
C ASN A 231 -14.93 -10.48 5.35
N ILE A 232 -13.94 -9.58 5.42
CA ILE A 232 -13.17 -9.12 4.26
C ILE A 232 -12.50 -10.31 3.56
N MET A 233 -11.81 -11.17 4.31
CA MET A 233 -11.18 -12.37 3.75
C MET A 233 -12.20 -13.30 3.10
N LYS A 234 -13.32 -13.57 3.78
CA LYS A 234 -14.36 -14.46 3.23
C LYS A 234 -14.97 -13.90 1.94
N THR A 235 -15.20 -12.59 1.89
CA THR A 235 -15.71 -11.89 0.70
C THR A 235 -14.71 -11.99 -0.46
N THR A 236 -13.43 -11.69 -0.23
CA THR A 236 -12.40 -11.78 -1.28
C THR A 236 -12.16 -13.21 -1.75
N VAL A 237 -12.13 -14.19 -0.83
CA VAL A 237 -11.93 -15.60 -1.17
C VAL A 237 -13.10 -16.14 -1.98
N GLY A 238 -14.34 -15.75 -1.66
CA GLY A 238 -15.50 -16.18 -2.41
C GLY A 238 -15.45 -15.72 -3.87
N ILE A 239 -15.19 -14.43 -4.11
CA ILE A 239 -15.03 -13.90 -5.48
C ILE A 239 -13.83 -14.51 -6.21
N ARG A 240 -12.73 -14.77 -5.50
CA ARG A 240 -11.59 -15.48 -6.09
C ARG A 240 -11.95 -16.90 -6.54
N ASN A 241 -12.75 -17.62 -5.75
CA ASN A 241 -13.20 -18.96 -6.12
C ASN A 241 -14.17 -18.91 -7.32
N VAL A 242 -15.01 -17.87 -7.41
CA VAL A 242 -15.82 -17.60 -8.61
C VAL A 242 -14.93 -17.39 -9.83
N GLN A 243 -13.90 -16.52 -9.73
CA GLN A 243 -12.94 -16.28 -10.82
C GLN A 243 -12.24 -17.56 -11.28
N PHE A 244 -11.75 -18.38 -10.33
CA PHE A 244 -11.13 -19.66 -10.67
C PHE A 244 -12.10 -20.61 -11.37
N ALA A 245 -13.34 -20.71 -10.90
CA ALA A 245 -14.36 -21.53 -11.55
C ALA A 245 -14.63 -21.03 -12.98
N ILE A 246 -14.65 -19.71 -13.20
CA ILE A 246 -14.80 -19.09 -14.53
C ILE A 246 -13.66 -19.46 -15.47
N ASN A 247 -12.42 -19.49 -15.00
CA ASN A 247 -11.28 -19.90 -15.84
C ASN A 247 -11.33 -21.38 -16.26
N HIS A 248 -12.05 -22.23 -15.53
CA HIS A 248 -12.26 -23.64 -15.87
C HIS A 248 -13.50 -23.86 -16.75
N ILE A 249 -14.17 -22.79 -17.17
CA ILE A 249 -15.24 -22.81 -18.16
C ILE A 249 -14.62 -22.98 -19.55
N TYR A 250 -14.09 -24.16 -19.85
CA TYR A 250 -13.80 -24.52 -21.24
C TYR A 250 -15.13 -24.69 -21.97
N LEU A 251 -15.33 -23.87 -23.00
CA LEU A 251 -16.55 -23.75 -23.80
C LEU A 251 -16.86 -25.05 -24.56
N LYS A 252 -17.71 -25.89 -23.97
CA LYS A 252 -18.64 -26.76 -24.69
C LYS A 252 -20.00 -26.65 -23.99
N ASP A 253 -20.98 -26.16 -24.73
CA ASP A 253 -22.42 -26.10 -24.41
C ASP A 253 -22.77 -25.53 -23.03
N LYS A 254 -22.56 -24.22 -22.83
CA LYS A 254 -22.96 -23.56 -21.59
C LYS A 254 -24.18 -22.68 -21.78
N ASP A 255 -25.05 -22.73 -20.78
CA ASP A 255 -26.22 -21.88 -20.62
C ASP A 255 -25.81 -20.39 -20.60
N GLU A 256 -25.81 -19.76 -21.77
CA GLU A 256 -25.47 -18.34 -21.91
C GLU A 256 -26.41 -17.46 -21.08
N GLN A 257 -27.69 -17.84 -20.95
CA GLN A 257 -28.67 -17.07 -20.18
C GLN A 257 -28.30 -17.04 -18.70
N PHE A 258 -27.85 -18.16 -18.14
CA PHE A 258 -27.32 -18.21 -16.78
C PHE A 258 -26.13 -17.26 -16.62
N TRP A 259 -25.12 -17.35 -17.50
CA TRP A 259 -23.89 -16.53 -17.36
C TRP A 259 -24.15 -15.04 -17.54
N TYR A 260 -25.06 -14.63 -18.43
CA TYR A 260 -25.49 -13.24 -18.54
C TYR A 260 -26.21 -12.74 -17.28
N LYS A 261 -27.10 -13.56 -16.68
CA LYS A 261 -27.75 -13.21 -15.41
C LYS A 261 -26.71 -13.11 -14.28
N PHE A 262 -25.80 -14.07 -14.19
CA PHE A 262 -24.74 -14.10 -13.19
C PHE A 262 -23.78 -12.90 -13.31
N GLN A 263 -23.44 -12.49 -14.54
CA GLN A 263 -22.66 -11.28 -14.79
C GLN A 263 -23.35 -10.04 -14.24
N LYS A 264 -24.66 -9.88 -14.49
CA LYS A 264 -25.47 -8.77 -13.94
C LYS A 264 -25.46 -8.74 -12.42
N GLU A 265 -25.52 -9.89 -11.76
CA GLU A 265 -25.44 -9.96 -10.29
C GLU A 265 -24.06 -9.56 -9.75
N ILE A 266 -22.97 -9.91 -10.45
CA ILE A 266 -21.63 -9.44 -10.08
C ILE A 266 -21.51 -7.93 -10.26
N ASP A 267 -22.07 -7.36 -11.33
CA ASP A 267 -22.07 -5.91 -11.54
C ASP A 267 -22.95 -5.19 -10.50
N ALA A 268 -24.11 -5.75 -10.15
CA ALA A 268 -24.93 -5.25 -9.06
C ALA A 268 -24.15 -5.26 -7.73
N PHE A 269 -23.44 -6.37 -7.44
CA PHE A 269 -22.60 -6.47 -6.26
C PHE A 269 -21.45 -5.44 -6.29
N ARG A 270 -20.82 -5.23 -7.44
CA ARG A 270 -19.79 -4.19 -7.62
C ARG A 270 -20.36 -2.80 -7.33
N LEU A 271 -21.54 -2.45 -7.85
CA LEU A 271 -22.17 -1.16 -7.60
C LEU A 271 -22.48 -0.97 -6.11
N ALA A 272 -23.02 -1.99 -5.44
CA ALA A 272 -23.24 -1.97 -3.99
C ALA A 272 -21.94 -1.80 -3.20
N VAL A 273 -20.85 -2.46 -3.64
CA VAL A 273 -19.52 -2.25 -3.07
C VAL A 273 -19.12 -0.80 -3.21
N ILE A 274 -19.16 -0.21 -4.41
CA ILE A 274 -18.79 1.19 -4.65
C ILE A 274 -19.60 2.15 -3.77
N ALA A 275 -20.92 1.93 -3.68
CA ALA A 275 -21.85 2.71 -2.87
C ALA A 275 -21.70 2.49 -1.36
N LYS A 276 -20.96 1.44 -0.94
CA LYS A 276 -20.82 0.99 0.46
C LYS A 276 -22.16 0.62 1.10
N GLN A 277 -23.02 -0.03 0.34
CA GLN A 277 -24.37 -0.39 0.76
C GLN A 277 -24.52 -1.92 0.82
N GLU A 278 -25.48 -2.36 1.63
CA GLU A 278 -25.94 -3.75 1.60
C GLU A 278 -26.62 -4.04 0.26
N ILE A 279 -26.56 -5.30 -0.16
CA ILE A 279 -27.26 -5.78 -1.35
C ILE A 279 -28.12 -6.99 -0.99
N ALA A 280 -29.27 -7.10 -1.65
CA ALA A 280 -30.10 -8.29 -1.58
C ALA A 280 -29.33 -9.52 -2.09
N MET A 281 -29.79 -10.70 -1.68
CA MET A 281 -29.22 -11.93 -2.21
C MET A 281 -29.56 -12.06 -3.70
N PRO A 282 -28.63 -12.58 -4.52
CA PRO A 282 -28.82 -12.68 -5.95
C PRO A 282 -29.93 -13.70 -6.24
N PHE A 283 -30.77 -13.41 -7.24
CA PHE A 283 -31.78 -14.35 -7.72
C PHE A 283 -31.27 -15.00 -9.02
N VAL A 284 -30.53 -16.09 -8.87
CA VAL A 284 -30.00 -16.88 -10.00
C VAL A 284 -30.34 -18.33 -9.78
N ASP A 285 -31.27 -18.84 -10.59
CA ASP A 285 -31.60 -20.26 -10.64
C ASP A 285 -30.40 -21.01 -11.23
N ALA A 286 -29.63 -21.67 -10.37
CA ALA A 286 -28.60 -22.61 -10.81
C ALA A 286 -29.29 -23.91 -11.21
N ASN A 287 -28.95 -24.44 -12.39
CA ASN A 287 -29.44 -25.74 -12.80
C ASN A 287 -28.87 -26.80 -11.86
N GLU A 288 -29.72 -27.63 -11.24
CA GLU A 288 -29.30 -28.60 -10.21
C GLU A 288 -28.29 -29.62 -10.75
N THR A 289 -28.28 -29.83 -12.07
CA THR A 289 -27.41 -30.76 -12.78
C THR A 289 -26.05 -30.17 -13.15
N GLU A 290 -25.83 -28.85 -13.06
CA GLU A 290 -24.55 -28.22 -13.41
C GLU A 290 -23.77 -27.77 -12.15
N PRO A 291 -22.76 -28.54 -11.70
CA PRO A 291 -22.07 -28.29 -10.43
C PRO A 291 -21.31 -26.95 -10.41
N THR A 292 -20.88 -26.48 -11.58
CA THR A 292 -20.18 -25.19 -11.72
C THR A 292 -21.12 -24.02 -11.43
N GLN A 293 -22.36 -24.05 -11.92
CA GLN A 293 -23.37 -23.02 -11.67
C GLN A 293 -23.70 -22.92 -10.18
N ALA A 294 -23.99 -24.08 -9.56
CA ALA A 294 -24.25 -24.16 -8.12
C ALA A 294 -23.05 -23.67 -7.30
N TYR A 295 -21.83 -23.98 -7.72
CA TYR A 295 -20.60 -23.53 -7.08
C TYR A 295 -20.47 -22.00 -7.13
N VAL A 296 -20.57 -21.38 -8.30
CA VAL A 296 -20.38 -19.92 -8.43
C VAL A 296 -21.46 -19.13 -7.69
N VAL A 297 -22.73 -19.57 -7.74
CA VAL A 297 -23.83 -18.96 -6.99
C VAL A 297 -23.57 -19.06 -5.48
N LYS A 298 -23.19 -20.23 -4.98
CA LYS A 298 -22.86 -20.43 -3.56
C LYS A 298 -21.77 -19.48 -3.07
N TYR A 299 -20.70 -19.29 -3.84
CA TYR A 299 -19.60 -18.40 -3.44
C TYR A 299 -19.92 -16.92 -3.61
N LEU A 300 -20.74 -16.54 -4.59
CA LEU A 300 -21.27 -15.19 -4.72
C LEU A 300 -22.16 -14.85 -3.52
N CYS A 301 -23.15 -15.70 -3.21
CA CYS A 301 -24.02 -15.58 -2.05
C CYS A 301 -23.22 -15.44 -0.74
N ARG A 302 -22.22 -16.31 -0.52
CA ARG A 302 -21.32 -16.20 0.64
C ARG A 302 -20.57 -14.87 0.67
N SER A 303 -20.12 -14.36 -0.48
CA SER A 303 -19.42 -13.08 -0.55
C SER A 303 -20.35 -11.93 -0.16
N ILE A 304 -21.56 -11.90 -0.70
CA ILE A 304 -22.59 -10.89 -0.40
C ILE A 304 -22.97 -10.91 1.09
N ILE A 305 -23.20 -12.08 1.69
CA ILE A 305 -23.51 -12.20 3.12
C ILE A 305 -22.39 -11.57 3.97
N ASN A 306 -21.13 -11.85 3.63
CA ASN A 306 -20.00 -11.31 4.38
C ASN A 306 -19.81 -9.81 4.10
N TRP A 307 -20.11 -9.33 2.90
CA TRP A 307 -20.13 -7.91 2.56
C TRP A 307 -21.18 -7.15 3.35
N ASN A 308 -22.42 -7.64 3.44
CA ASN A 308 -23.47 -7.01 4.23
C ASN A 308 -23.07 -6.93 5.72
N LYS A 309 -22.41 -7.96 6.25
CA LYS A 309 -21.81 -7.93 7.60
C LYS A 309 -20.67 -6.91 7.76
N ILE A 310 -19.97 -6.56 6.69
CA ILE A 310 -18.98 -5.48 6.69
C ILE A 310 -19.71 -4.14 6.74
N CYS A 311 -20.72 -3.92 5.90
CA CYS A 311 -21.50 -2.68 5.84
C CYS A 311 -22.12 -2.32 7.20
N ARG A 312 -22.66 -3.30 7.92
CA ARG A 312 -23.23 -3.10 9.29
C ARG A 312 -22.22 -2.66 10.35
N LYS A 313 -20.91 -2.75 10.07
CA LYS A 313 -19.83 -2.50 11.02
C LYS A 313 -18.92 -1.33 10.63
N ILE A 314 -19.15 -0.76 9.44
CA ILE A 314 -18.49 0.45 8.93
C ILE A 314 -19.19 1.66 9.54
#